data_AF-A0A843H602-F1
#
_entry.id   AF-A0A843H602-F1
#
_cell.length_a   1.000
_cell.length_b   1.000
_cell.length_c   1.000
_cell.angle_alpha   90.00
_cell.angle_beta   90.00
_cell.angle_gamma   90.00
#
_symmetry.space_group_name_H-M   'P 1'
#
loop_
_entity.id
_entity.type
_entity.pdbx_description
1 polymer ?
#
loop_
_entity_poly.entity_id
_entity_poly.type
_entity_poly.pdbx_seq_one_letter_code
_entity_poly.pdbx_strand_id
1 'polypeptide(L)'
;MSYLSDYLGEKYKEGMTEDELSAALEEINKKAISNALTKANSEAANYKKKMKEAMDTATNANTETEALKQRIAELERSNKVSARKSQFIANGFDENQADEMANAYADGDMDKIFELQQAYLSEKTKTLKAEILKATPKPITGGETKAEESETSIAETLGKLRADKNKRSQDIINMYTKGD
;
A
#
# COMPACT_ATOMS: atom_id res chain seq x y z
N MET A 1 -26.58 -74.35 -22.08
CA MET A 1 -26.45 -73.25 -23.06
C MET A 1 -27.70 -72.39 -22.94
N SER A 2 -27.69 -71.35 -22.09
CA SER A 2 -28.88 -70.53 -21.81
C SER A 2 -28.65 -69.02 -21.96
N TYR A 3 -27.77 -68.62 -22.87
CA TYR A 3 -27.40 -67.21 -23.06
C TYR A 3 -28.59 -66.31 -23.45
N LEU A 4 -29.59 -66.88 -24.13
CA LEU A 4 -30.76 -66.12 -24.59
C LEU A 4 -31.79 -65.93 -23.48
N SER A 5 -31.97 -66.90 -22.58
CA SER A 5 -32.85 -66.74 -21.42
C SER A 5 -32.29 -65.73 -20.43
N ASP A 6 -30.97 -65.69 -20.26
CA ASP A 6 -30.32 -64.75 -19.34
C ASP A 6 -30.39 -63.30 -19.86
N TYR A 7 -30.30 -63.12 -21.17
CA TYR A 7 -30.37 -61.80 -21.80
C TYR A 7 -31.80 -61.27 -21.94
N LEU A 8 -32.76 -62.14 -22.25
CA LEU A 8 -34.18 -61.79 -22.38
C LEU A 8 -34.93 -61.79 -21.04
N GLY A 9 -34.42 -62.49 -20.02
CA GLY A 9 -35.00 -62.56 -18.68
C GLY A 9 -36.47 -62.97 -18.72
N GLU A 10 -37.33 -62.18 -18.08
CA GLU A 10 -38.78 -62.40 -18.02
C GLU A 10 -39.48 -62.37 -19.39
N LYS A 11 -38.83 -61.85 -20.44
CA LYS A 11 -39.36 -61.84 -21.81
C LYS A 11 -39.12 -63.15 -22.55
N TYR A 12 -38.25 -64.02 -22.03
CA TYR A 12 -37.96 -65.32 -22.63
C TYR A 12 -39.10 -66.31 -22.37
N LYS A 13 -39.58 -66.98 -23.42
CA LYS A 13 -40.46 -68.14 -23.32
C LYS A 13 -39.91 -69.27 -24.17
N GLU A 14 -39.99 -70.50 -23.65
CA GLU A 14 -39.57 -71.68 -24.36
C GLU A 14 -40.45 -71.88 -25.61
N GLY A 15 -39.84 -71.88 -26.80
CA GLY A 15 -40.55 -71.99 -28.08
C GLY A 15 -41.01 -70.67 -28.74
N MET A 16 -40.47 -69.51 -28.33
CA MET A 16 -40.69 -68.25 -29.07
C MET A 16 -40.29 -68.35 -30.55
N THR A 17 -41.05 -67.67 -31.40
CA THR A 17 -40.72 -67.52 -32.83
C THR A 17 -39.57 -66.54 -33.05
N GLU A 18 -38.87 -66.61 -34.19
CA GLU A 18 -37.77 -65.68 -34.52
C GLU A 18 -38.21 -64.21 -34.47
N ASP A 19 -39.43 -63.91 -34.91
CA ASP A 19 -39.99 -62.56 -34.90
C ASP A 19 -40.21 -62.05 -33.47
N GLU A 20 -40.71 -62.89 -32.57
CA GLU A 20 -40.90 -62.55 -31.15
C GLU A 20 -39.57 -62.36 -30.42
N LEU A 21 -38.55 -63.17 -30.76
CA LEU A 21 -37.19 -63.05 -30.22
C LEU A 21 -36.55 -61.73 -30.66
N SER A 22 -36.69 -61.38 -31.95
CA SER A 22 -36.18 -60.12 -32.51
C SER A 22 -36.83 -58.91 -31.84
N ALA A 23 -38.16 -58.92 -31.69
CA ALA A 23 -38.89 -57.83 -31.04
C ALA A 23 -38.48 -57.64 -29.57
N ALA A 24 -38.29 -58.75 -28.82
CA ALA A 24 -37.85 -58.69 -27.43
C ALA A 24 -36.41 -58.14 -27.30
N LEU A 25 -35.50 -58.54 -28.19
CA LEU A 25 -34.13 -58.03 -28.26
C LEU A 25 -34.09 -56.53 -28.59
N GLU A 26 -34.90 -56.08 -29.56
CA GLU A 26 -35.00 -54.66 -29.90
C GLU A 26 -35.47 -53.80 -28.72
N GLU A 27 -36.47 -54.28 -27.97
CA GLU A 27 -37.00 -53.54 -26.83
C GLU A 27 -35.97 -53.42 -25.69
N ILE A 28 -35.25 -54.51 -25.41
CA ILE A 28 -34.15 -54.52 -24.42
C ILE A 28 -33.04 -53.56 -24.85
N ASN A 29 -32.63 -53.59 -26.12
CA ASN A 29 -31.63 -52.67 -26.65
C ASN A 29 -32.08 -51.21 -26.59
N LYS A 30 -33.34 -50.90 -26.97
CA LYS A 30 -33.90 -49.55 -26.85
C LYS A 30 -33.92 -49.06 -25.40
N LYS A 31 -34.31 -49.91 -24.45
CA LYS A 31 -34.25 -49.58 -23.01
C LYS A 31 -32.81 -49.37 -22.53
N ALA A 32 -31.87 -50.23 -22.92
CA ALA A 32 -30.47 -50.09 -22.55
C ALA A 32 -29.87 -48.77 -23.07
N ILE A 33 -30.13 -48.42 -24.33
CA ILE A 33 -29.68 -47.16 -24.95
C ILE A 33 -30.35 -45.96 -24.24
N SER A 34 -31.65 -46.01 -24.00
CA SER A 34 -32.38 -44.94 -23.30
C SER A 34 -31.87 -44.71 -21.87
N ASN A 35 -31.61 -45.79 -21.13
CA ASN A 35 -31.06 -45.73 -19.79
C ASN A 35 -29.62 -45.16 -19.79
N ALA A 36 -28.79 -45.60 -20.74
CA ALA A 36 -27.44 -45.07 -20.91
C ALA A 36 -27.46 -43.57 -21.26
N LEU A 37 -28.37 -43.14 -22.14
CA LEU A 37 -28.52 -41.74 -22.52
C LEU A 37 -29.03 -40.89 -21.35
N THR A 38 -30.01 -41.37 -20.59
CA THR A 38 -30.55 -40.69 -19.41
C THR A 38 -29.48 -40.54 -18.34
N LYS A 39 -28.70 -41.61 -18.10
CA LYS A 39 -27.57 -41.58 -17.16
C LYS A 39 -26.50 -40.58 -17.62
N ALA A 40 -26.06 -40.65 -18.87
CA ALA A 40 -25.08 -39.72 -19.43
C ALA A 40 -25.56 -38.25 -19.36
N ASN A 41 -26.83 -38.00 -19.67
CA ASN A 41 -27.42 -36.66 -19.56
C ASN A 41 -27.45 -36.16 -18.11
N SER A 42 -27.80 -37.02 -17.16
CA SER A 42 -27.80 -36.67 -15.73
C SER A 42 -26.39 -36.40 -15.19
N GLU A 43 -25.40 -37.19 -15.62
CA GLU A 43 -24.00 -36.99 -15.27
C GLU A 43 -23.47 -35.68 -15.89
N ALA A 44 -23.76 -35.41 -17.16
CA ALA A 44 -23.39 -34.15 -17.81
C ALA A 44 -24.04 -32.94 -17.14
N ALA A 45 -25.31 -33.03 -16.73
CA ALA A 45 -25.98 -31.98 -15.98
C ALA A 45 -25.32 -31.74 -14.60
N ASN A 46 -24.97 -32.81 -13.90
CA ASN A 46 -24.25 -32.73 -12.62
C ASN A 46 -22.84 -32.13 -12.78
N TYR A 47 -22.09 -32.51 -13.81
CA TYR A 47 -20.79 -31.92 -14.11
C TYR A 47 -20.90 -30.43 -14.43
N LYS A 48 -21.88 -30.04 -15.25
CA LYS A 48 -22.14 -28.63 -15.57
C LYS A 48 -22.45 -27.82 -14.31
N LYS A 49 -23.26 -28.36 -13.40
CA LYS A 49 -23.57 -27.71 -12.11
C LYS A 49 -22.32 -27.54 -11.25
N LYS A 50 -21.54 -28.61 -11.05
CA LYS A 50 -20.29 -28.57 -10.28
C LYS A 50 -19.27 -27.60 -10.86
N MET A 51 -19.13 -27.56 -12.18
CA MET A 51 -18.23 -26.62 -12.86
C MET A 51 -18.64 -25.16 -12.64
N LYS A 52 -19.94 -24.86 -12.70
CA LYS A 52 -20.45 -23.51 -12.42
C LYS A 52 -20.18 -23.12 -10.97
N GLU A 53 -20.50 -23.99 -10.02
CA GLU A 53 -20.23 -23.76 -8.58
C GLU A 53 -18.73 -23.55 -8.30
N ALA A 54 -17.85 -24.35 -8.94
CA ALA A 54 -16.41 -24.19 -8.83
C ALA A 54 -15.90 -22.86 -9.42
N MET A 55 -16.46 -22.42 -10.55
CA MET A 55 -16.12 -21.12 -11.14
C MET A 55 -16.60 -19.96 -10.27
N ASP A 56 -17.82 -20.01 -9.75
CA ASP A 56 -18.38 -18.95 -8.90
C ASP A 56 -17.57 -18.82 -7.60
N THR A 57 -17.23 -19.95 -6.96
CA THR A 57 -16.38 -19.97 -5.75
C THR A 57 -14.96 -19.46 -6.01
N ALA A 58 -14.31 -19.88 -7.10
CA ALA A 58 -12.98 -19.38 -7.47
C ALA A 58 -12.99 -17.89 -7.79
N THR A 59 -14.03 -17.38 -8.45
CA THR A 59 -14.19 -15.96 -8.76
C THR A 59 -14.35 -15.15 -7.48
N ASN A 60 -15.22 -15.58 -6.57
CA ASN A 60 -15.43 -14.91 -5.28
C ASN A 60 -14.14 -14.90 -4.44
N ALA A 61 -13.45 -16.04 -4.33
CA ALA A 61 -12.19 -16.13 -3.59
C ALA A 61 -11.11 -15.19 -4.15
N ASN A 62 -11.00 -15.07 -5.49
CA ASN A 62 -10.09 -14.12 -6.11
C ASN A 62 -10.47 -12.66 -5.78
N THR A 63 -11.76 -12.30 -5.86
CA THR A 63 -12.19 -10.94 -5.53
C THR A 63 -11.95 -10.57 -4.08
N GLU A 64 -12.20 -11.48 -3.13
CA GLU A 64 -11.93 -11.27 -1.71
C GLU A 64 -10.42 -11.15 -1.45
N THR A 65 -9.60 -11.98 -2.12
CA THR A 65 -8.15 -11.94 -1.98
C THR A 65 -7.58 -10.60 -2.46
N GLU A 66 -8.03 -10.09 -3.60
CA GLU A 66 -7.59 -8.79 -4.11
C GLU A 66 -8.07 -7.62 -3.24
N ALA A 67 -9.31 -7.67 -2.74
CA ALA A 67 -9.83 -6.67 -1.80
C ALA A 67 -9.03 -6.66 -0.47
N LEU A 68 -8.66 -7.84 0.05
CA LEU A 68 -7.83 -7.97 1.23
C LEU A 68 -6.41 -7.42 1.00
N LYS A 69 -5.80 -7.72 -0.15
CA LYS A 69 -4.47 -7.16 -0.52
C LYS A 69 -4.51 -5.63 -0.57
N GLN A 70 -5.52 -5.05 -1.20
CA GLN A 70 -5.69 -3.60 -1.25
C GLN A 70 -5.83 -2.99 0.14
N ARG A 71 -6.66 -3.60 1.00
CA ARG A 71 -6.85 -3.13 2.38
C ARG A 71 -5.60 -3.25 3.23
N ILE A 72 -4.80 -4.31 3.05
CA ILE A 72 -3.50 -4.46 3.71
C ILE A 72 -2.55 -3.35 3.26
N ALA A 73 -2.44 -3.11 1.95
CA ALA A 73 -1.58 -2.06 1.42
C ALA A 73 -1.97 -0.66 1.94
N GLU A 74 -3.28 -0.38 2.02
CA GLU A 74 -3.79 0.88 2.55
C GLU A 74 -3.53 1.03 4.06
N LEU A 75 -3.70 -0.03 4.84
CA LEU A 75 -3.37 -0.04 6.27
C LEU A 75 -1.87 0.16 6.51
N GLU A 76 -1.02 -0.51 5.74
CA GLU A 76 0.43 -0.33 5.81
C GLU A 76 0.84 1.10 5.46
N ARG A 77 0.24 1.68 4.41
CA ARG A 77 0.45 3.08 4.03
C ARG A 77 0.03 4.02 5.16
N SER A 78 -1.18 3.86 5.68
CA SER A 78 -1.73 4.69 6.76
C SER A 78 -0.86 4.63 8.02
N ASN A 79 -0.38 3.43 8.39
CA ASN A 79 0.53 3.26 9.52
C ASN A 79 1.86 4.00 9.32
N LYS A 80 2.46 3.89 8.12
CA LYS A 80 3.68 4.62 7.76
C LYS A 80 3.47 6.14 7.83
N VAL A 81 2.37 6.65 7.27
CA VAL A 81 2.03 8.09 7.32
C VAL A 81 1.90 8.56 8.77
N SER A 82 1.12 7.85 9.59
CA SER A 82 0.90 8.22 11.00
C SER A 82 2.22 8.24 11.78
N ALA A 83 3.04 7.18 11.67
CA ALA A 83 4.31 7.09 12.36
C ALA A 83 5.29 8.19 11.94
N ARG A 84 5.34 8.54 10.64
CA ARG A 84 6.21 9.63 10.14
C ARG A 84 5.69 11.01 10.50
N LYS A 85 4.38 11.24 10.45
CA LYS A 85 3.78 12.52 10.87
C LYS A 85 4.18 12.84 12.30
N SER A 86 4.06 11.89 13.23
CA SER A 86 4.51 12.08 14.62
C SER A 86 5.99 12.44 14.73
N GLN A 87 6.85 11.86 13.90
CA GLN A 87 8.28 12.18 13.89
C GLN A 87 8.55 13.58 13.31
N PHE A 88 7.86 14.00 12.24
CA PHE A 88 8.00 15.35 11.71
C PHE A 88 7.52 16.40 12.71
N ILE A 89 6.40 16.16 13.40
CA ILE A 89 5.96 17.04 14.50
C ILE A 89 7.02 17.12 15.60
N ALA A 90 7.60 15.98 16.00
CA ALA A 90 8.66 15.95 17.00
C ALA A 90 9.93 16.72 16.56
N ASN A 91 10.19 16.81 15.25
CA ASN A 91 11.28 17.60 14.68
C ASN A 91 10.95 19.09 14.49
N GLY A 92 9.78 19.55 14.93
CA GLY A 92 9.42 20.97 14.94
C GLY A 92 8.74 21.48 13.66
N PHE A 93 8.26 20.58 12.80
CA PHE A 93 7.33 20.93 11.74
C PHE A 93 5.91 21.10 12.32
N ASP A 94 5.13 22.00 11.73
CA ASP A 94 3.72 22.12 12.12
C ASP A 94 2.89 20.94 11.61
N GLU A 95 1.64 20.84 12.06
CA GLU A 95 0.76 19.71 11.74
C GLU A 95 0.51 19.54 10.24
N ASN A 96 0.37 20.65 9.49
CA ASN A 96 0.12 20.60 8.05
C ASN A 96 1.38 20.17 7.30
N GLN A 97 2.53 20.75 7.64
CA GLN A 97 3.82 20.38 7.06
C GLN A 97 4.17 18.92 7.35
N ALA A 98 3.94 18.45 8.56
CA ALA A 98 4.17 17.07 8.96
C ALA A 98 3.26 16.09 8.22
N ASP A 99 2.00 16.47 7.97
CA ASP A 99 1.05 15.68 7.19
C ASP A 99 1.50 15.55 5.73
N GLU A 100 1.86 16.66 5.08
CA GLU A 100 2.34 16.66 3.70
C GLU A 100 3.65 15.86 3.54
N MET A 101 4.62 16.04 4.45
CA MET A 101 5.88 15.29 4.43
C MET A 101 5.67 13.79 4.68
N ALA A 102 4.75 13.41 5.57
CA ALA A 102 4.44 12.02 5.84
C ALA A 102 3.75 11.33 4.66
N ASN A 103 2.86 12.03 3.97
CA ASN A 103 2.23 11.54 2.73
C ASN A 103 3.27 11.39 1.62
N ALA A 104 4.10 12.40 1.37
CA ALA A 104 5.18 12.33 0.39
C ALA A 104 6.16 11.17 0.69
N TYR A 105 6.49 10.95 1.97
CA TYR A 105 7.32 9.82 2.39
C TYR A 105 6.67 8.47 2.10
N ALA A 106 5.36 8.34 2.31
CA ALA A 106 4.62 7.12 2.01
C ALA A 106 4.50 6.85 0.50
N ASP A 107 4.44 7.92 -0.30
CA ASP A 107 4.45 7.88 -1.77
C ASP A 107 5.86 7.69 -2.38
N GLY A 108 6.91 7.80 -1.57
CA GLY A 108 8.30 7.72 -2.04
C GLY A 108 8.76 8.98 -2.78
N ASP A 109 8.01 10.08 -2.66
CA ASP A 109 8.31 11.36 -3.29
C ASP A 109 9.29 12.17 -2.43
N MET A 110 10.58 11.83 -2.57
CA MET A 110 11.65 12.51 -1.84
C MET A 110 11.86 13.95 -2.33
N ASP A 111 11.62 14.22 -3.61
CA ASP A 111 11.73 15.57 -4.18
C ASP A 111 10.75 16.51 -3.48
N LYS A 112 9.50 16.05 -3.28
CA LYS A 112 8.50 16.82 -2.53
C LYS A 112 8.90 17.07 -1.08
N ILE A 113 9.50 16.09 -0.41
CA ILE A 113 10.02 16.27 0.96
C ILE A 113 11.09 17.37 0.98
N PHE A 114 12.03 17.35 0.03
CA PHE A 114 13.07 18.36 -0.06
C PHE A 114 12.51 19.75 -0.35
N GLU A 115 11.53 19.88 -1.24
CA GLU A 115 10.84 21.14 -1.51
C GLU A 115 10.18 21.70 -0.24
N LEU A 116 9.43 20.88 0.48
CA LEU A 116 8.76 21.27 1.72
C LEU A 116 9.77 21.67 2.80
N GLN A 117 10.88 20.94 2.92
CA GLN A 117 11.94 21.27 3.86
C GLN A 117 12.66 22.59 3.50
N GLN A 118 12.91 22.86 2.22
CA GLN A 118 13.47 24.14 1.77
C GLN A 118 12.53 25.31 2.05
N ALA A 119 11.22 25.13 1.80
CA ALA A 119 10.21 26.13 2.11
C ALA A 119 10.18 26.46 3.60
N TYR A 120 10.19 25.44 4.46
CA TYR A 120 10.27 25.58 5.92
C TYR A 120 11.51 26.36 6.37
N LEU A 121 12.69 26.00 5.85
CA LEU A 121 13.95 26.68 6.19
C LEU A 121 13.94 28.14 5.76
N SER A 122 13.38 28.45 4.58
CA SER A 122 13.24 29.81 4.07
C SER A 122 12.36 30.66 4.99
N GLU A 123 11.22 30.13 5.40
CA GLU A 123 10.30 30.80 6.32
C GLU A 123 10.93 31.01 7.70
N LYS A 124 11.48 29.95 8.31
CA LYS A 124 12.17 30.05 9.60
C LYS A 124 13.33 31.05 9.56
N THR A 125 14.09 31.09 8.47
CA THR A 125 15.19 32.06 8.31
C THR A 125 14.68 33.50 8.25
N LYS A 126 13.57 33.75 7.53
CA LYS A 126 12.95 35.09 7.46
C LYS A 126 12.45 35.53 8.84
N THR A 127 11.75 34.64 9.55
CA THR A 127 11.23 34.91 10.90
C THR A 127 12.38 35.19 11.88
N LEU A 128 13.42 34.35 11.87
CA LEU A 128 14.59 34.56 12.72
C LEU A 128 15.30 35.89 12.41
N LYS A 129 15.45 36.25 11.13
CA LYS A 129 16.02 37.56 10.74
C LYS A 129 15.18 38.71 11.26
N ALA A 130 13.85 38.62 11.15
CA ALA A 130 12.94 39.65 11.65
C ALA A 130 13.01 39.78 13.19
N GLU A 131 13.09 38.66 13.90
CA GLU A 131 13.27 38.63 15.36
C GLU A 131 14.60 39.26 15.79
N ILE A 132 15.71 38.91 15.11
CA ILE A 132 17.02 39.50 15.37
C ILE A 132 16.99 41.02 15.12
N LEU A 133 16.38 41.48 14.02
CA LEU A 133 16.25 42.91 13.72
C LEU A 133 15.40 43.64 14.78
N LYS A 134 14.34 43.02 15.30
CA LYS A 134 13.52 43.59 16.37
C LYS A 134 14.29 43.66 17.71
N ALA A 135 15.12 42.66 17.99
CA ALA A 135 15.95 42.61 19.20
C ALA A 135 17.21 43.48 19.12
N THR A 136 17.62 43.89 17.91
CA THR A 136 18.77 44.78 17.72
C THR A 136 18.39 46.18 18.20
N PRO A 137 19.07 46.75 19.22
CA PRO A 137 18.81 48.10 19.68
C PRO A 137 18.94 49.08 18.50
N LYS A 138 17.95 49.96 18.32
CA LYS A 138 18.08 51.03 17.33
C LYS A 138 19.27 51.92 17.73
N PRO A 139 20.15 52.29 16.79
CA PRO A 139 21.19 53.28 17.09
C PRO A 139 20.52 54.57 17.57
N ILE A 140 21.06 55.15 18.64
CA ILE A 140 20.55 56.38 19.25
C ILE A 140 20.64 57.49 18.21
N THR A 141 19.51 57.89 17.63
CA THR A 141 19.42 59.09 16.78
C THR A 141 19.51 60.32 17.65
N GLY A 142 20.65 61.03 17.55
CA GLY A 142 20.81 62.46 17.82
C GLY A 142 20.13 62.99 19.08
N GLY A 143 20.79 62.85 20.22
CA GLY A 143 20.46 63.55 21.45
C GLY A 143 21.62 63.42 22.42
N GLU A 144 22.27 64.54 22.72
CA GLU A 144 23.45 64.63 23.58
C GLU A 144 23.24 63.90 24.91
N THR A 145 24.04 62.85 25.16
CA THR A 145 24.66 62.40 26.43
C THR A 145 24.83 60.86 26.47
N LYS A 146 26.08 60.42 26.71
CA LYS A 146 26.58 59.02 26.82
C LYS A 146 26.69 58.18 25.51
N ALA A 147 27.56 58.59 24.60
CA ALA A 147 27.92 57.79 23.41
C ALA A 147 28.96 56.67 23.71
N GLU A 148 29.88 56.87 24.66
CA GLU A 148 31.05 55.98 24.82
C GLU A 148 30.73 54.58 25.40
N GLU A 149 29.78 54.46 26.34
CA GLU A 149 29.40 53.17 26.94
C GLU A 149 28.58 52.28 25.99
N SER A 150 27.82 52.86 25.06
CA SER A 150 26.98 52.09 24.13
C SER A 150 27.77 51.59 22.92
N GLU A 151 28.70 52.40 22.40
CA GLU A 151 29.54 52.03 21.26
C GLU A 151 30.56 50.96 21.65
N THR A 152 31.15 51.05 22.84
CA THR A 152 32.05 50.01 23.37
C THR A 152 31.32 48.69 23.60
N SER A 153 30.10 48.72 24.15
CA SER A 153 29.23 47.54 24.32
C SER A 153 28.87 46.86 23.00
N ILE A 154 28.51 47.64 21.98
CA ILE A 154 28.18 47.11 20.64
C ILE A 154 29.44 46.55 19.96
N ALA A 155 30.58 47.24 20.06
CA ALA A 155 31.83 46.77 19.51
C ALA A 155 32.32 45.48 20.19
N GLU A 156 32.16 45.37 21.51
CA GLU A 156 32.54 44.18 22.28
C GLU A 156 31.65 42.98 21.92
N THR A 157 30.33 43.17 21.80
CA THR A 157 29.41 42.11 21.39
C THR A 157 29.65 41.65 19.96
N LEU A 158 29.92 42.57 19.01
CA LEU A 158 30.33 42.19 17.66
C LEU A 158 31.68 41.46 17.62
N GLY A 159 32.63 41.90 18.44
CA GLY A 159 33.95 41.28 18.59
C GLY A 159 33.84 39.83 19.07
N LYS A 160 33.03 39.59 20.12
CA LYS A 160 32.73 38.25 20.64
C LYS A 160 32.06 37.36 19.59
N LEU A 161 31.05 37.89 18.88
CA LEU A 161 30.36 37.14 17.83
C LEU A 161 31.30 36.72 16.68
N ARG A 162 32.22 37.60 16.27
CA ARG A 162 33.23 37.29 15.25
C ARG A 162 34.25 36.28 15.75
N ALA A 163 34.69 36.40 17.00
CA ALA A 163 35.60 35.43 17.63
C ALA A 163 34.97 34.04 17.71
N ASP A 164 33.71 33.93 18.12
CA ASP A 164 32.99 32.66 18.20
C ASP A 164 32.79 32.01 16.82
N LYS A 165 32.44 32.82 15.80
CA LYS A 165 32.37 32.32 14.41
C LYS A 165 33.72 31.81 13.91
N ASN A 166 34.80 32.54 14.19
CA ASN A 166 36.15 32.12 13.80
C ASN A 166 36.57 30.85 14.53
N LYS A 167 36.26 30.72 15.82
CA LYS A 167 36.53 29.50 16.60
C LYS A 167 35.79 28.30 16.04
N ARG A 168 34.48 28.43 15.78
CA ARG A 168 33.69 27.37 15.14
C ARG A 168 34.24 26.99 13.77
N SER A 169 34.68 27.97 12.98
CA SER A 169 35.33 27.71 11.69
C SER A 169 36.63 26.91 11.86
N GLN A 170 37.44 27.23 12.87
CA GLN A 170 38.68 26.50 13.17
C GLN A 170 38.40 25.08 13.69
N ASP A 171 37.39 24.90 14.53
CA ASP A 171 36.98 23.59 15.04
C ASP A 171 36.55 22.68 13.88
N ILE A 172 35.80 23.22 12.91
CA ILE A 172 35.42 22.50 11.68
C ILE A 172 36.66 22.14 10.86
N ILE A 173 37.58 23.08 10.63
CA ILE A 173 38.82 22.81 9.88
C ILE A 173 39.63 21.72 10.59
N ASN A 174 39.77 21.79 11.92
CA ASN A 174 40.49 20.80 12.72
C ASN A 174 39.84 19.41 12.68
N MET A 175 38.51 19.30 12.59
CA MET A 175 37.85 18.00 12.40
C MET A 175 38.23 17.35 11.07
N TYR A 176 38.47 18.13 10.02
CA TYR A 176 38.88 17.61 8.71
C TYR A 176 40.40 17.43 8.56
N THR A 177 41.21 18.18 9.31
CA THR A 177 42.68 18.09 9.23
C THR A 177 43.32 17.18 10.28
N LYS A 178 42.57 16.74 11.31
CA LYS A 178 43.03 15.74 12.30
C LYS A 178 42.47 14.33 12.06
N GLY A 179 41.99 14.06 10.85
CA GLY A 179 41.70 12.69 10.40
C GLY A 179 42.98 12.01 9.88
N ASP A 180 43.87 11.64 10.80
CA ASP A 180 44.90 10.59 10.68
C ASP A 180 45.27 10.10 12.11
#